data_AF-A0A2V8K667-F1
#
_entry.id   AF-A0A2V8K667-F1
#
_cell.length_a   1.000
_cell.length_b   1.000
_cell.length_c   1.000
_cell.angle_alpha   90.00
_cell.angle_beta   90.00
_cell.angle_gamma   90.00
#
_symmetry.space_group_name_H-M   'P 1'
#
loop_
_entity.id
_entity.type
_entity.pdbx_description
1 polymer ?
#
loop_
_entity_poly.entity_id
_entity_poly.type
_entity_poly.pdbx_seq_one_letter_code
_entity_poly.pdbx_strand_id
1 'polypeptide(L)'
;MLWKGFQKPKRLTVVADPPATDQYAQFSAQPFERGFGTTIGNALRRVLLSSIEGAAITAVKIEGVLHEFSSIPGVVEDATDIILNLKQIPLKLHGEGRKTIYLKGTHPGVYTSGNIEHDADIEILDKTIYIGTVSEGGSLQIEMRVQNGRGYVSADRNFDEDLGIGYIPVDSVHSPVRKVNYYIEAARLGQVTDYDKLTIEIWTNGSIGPQDSLGLAAKLIKDHMQIFIQFEEKPEPVEEPAEIRHDAVIEHLNKSVDELELSVRSYNCLKNANIRTIGELVTKTEAEMLKTKNFGRKSLNEIKEILQGMGLSLGMRLDEHGRPVAPASAEQTV
;
A
#
# COMPACT_ATOMS: atom_id res chain seq x y z
N MET A 1 25.80 -2.53 2.79
CA MET A 1 24.91 -2.19 3.92
C MET A 1 24.75 -0.67 3.95
N LEU A 2 24.05 -0.11 2.95
CA LEU A 2 24.03 1.35 2.77
C LEU A 2 23.01 2.07 3.67
N TRP A 3 22.13 1.34 4.38
CA TRP A 3 21.01 1.94 5.12
C TRP A 3 20.85 1.41 6.55
N LYS A 4 21.95 0.95 7.18
CA LYS A 4 21.93 0.52 8.59
C LYS A 4 21.41 1.65 9.48
N GLY A 5 20.23 1.46 10.07
CA GLY A 5 19.59 2.42 10.99
C GLY A 5 18.49 3.30 10.40
N PHE A 6 18.30 3.32 9.08
CA PHE A 6 17.25 4.12 8.45
C PHE A 6 15.86 3.50 8.71
N GLN A 7 15.01 4.21 9.43
CA GLN A 7 13.67 3.71 9.76
C GLN A 7 12.73 3.81 8.56
N LYS A 8 12.05 2.69 8.26
CA LYS A 8 11.00 2.60 7.25
C LYS A 8 9.73 2.08 7.91
N PRO A 9 8.55 2.64 7.58
CA PRO A 9 7.29 2.09 8.07
C PRO A 9 7.11 0.64 7.58
N LYS A 10 6.74 -0.26 8.49
CA LYS A 10 6.53 -1.69 8.16
C LYS A 10 5.10 -2.00 7.74
N ARG A 11 4.13 -1.16 8.11
CA ARG A 11 2.71 -1.39 7.85
C ARG A 11 1.99 -0.08 7.56
N LEU A 12 1.07 -0.13 6.60
CA LEU A 12 0.06 0.88 6.38
C LEU A 12 -1.14 0.59 7.27
N THR A 13 -1.58 1.54 8.09
CA THR A 13 -2.73 1.38 8.98
C THR A 13 -3.90 2.21 8.46
N VAL A 14 -5.05 1.59 8.26
CA VAL A 14 -6.30 2.31 7.97
C VAL A 14 -6.81 2.91 9.28
N VAL A 15 -7.05 4.22 9.30
CA VAL A 15 -7.61 4.89 10.48
C VAL A 15 -9.11 4.62 10.49
N ALA A 16 -9.62 4.19 11.65
CA ALA A 16 -11.00 3.73 11.80
C ALA A 16 -12.02 4.85 12.05
N ASP A 17 -11.55 6.06 12.38
CA ASP A 17 -12.38 7.23 12.65
C ASP A 17 -11.89 8.43 11.82
N PRO A 18 -12.62 8.85 10.77
CA PRO A 18 -13.92 8.34 10.34
C PRO A 18 -13.82 6.92 9.75
N PRO A 19 -14.92 6.13 9.75
CA PRO A 19 -14.89 4.81 9.14
C PRO A 19 -14.62 4.92 7.65
N ALA A 20 -13.76 4.03 7.15
CA ALA A 20 -13.50 3.91 5.72
C ALA A 20 -14.79 3.50 4.99
N THR A 21 -15.08 4.20 3.91
CA THR A 21 -16.17 3.91 2.97
C THR A 21 -15.56 3.65 1.59
N ASP A 22 -16.39 3.21 0.63
CA ASP A 22 -15.93 2.97 -0.74
C ASP A 22 -15.44 4.25 -1.45
N GLN A 23 -15.80 5.43 -0.93
CA GLN A 23 -15.45 6.74 -1.47
C GLN A 23 -14.47 7.54 -0.61
N TYR A 24 -14.21 7.11 0.63
CA TYR A 24 -13.33 7.81 1.55
C TYR A 24 -12.53 6.85 2.42
N ALA A 25 -11.23 7.07 2.52
CA ALA A 25 -10.42 6.40 3.54
C ALA A 25 -9.26 7.28 4.01
N GLN A 26 -8.83 7.02 5.23
CA GLN A 26 -7.68 7.66 5.85
C GLN A 26 -6.62 6.60 6.18
N PHE A 27 -5.38 6.85 5.77
CA PHE A 27 -4.26 5.93 5.91
C PHE A 27 -3.11 6.58 6.67
N SER A 28 -2.56 5.89 7.66
CA SER A 28 -1.40 6.34 8.42
C SER A 28 -0.23 5.37 8.29
N ALA A 29 0.98 5.93 8.19
CA ALA A 29 2.23 5.19 8.16
C ALA A 29 3.28 5.87 9.04
N GLN A 30 3.95 5.07 9.86
CA GLN A 30 5.02 5.46 10.77
C GLN A 30 5.90 4.22 11.07
N PRO A 31 7.16 4.40 11.49
CA PRO A 31 7.92 5.65 11.57
C PRO A 31 8.57 6.02 10.23
N PHE A 32 8.50 7.29 9.84
CA PHE A 32 9.35 7.87 8.79
C PHE A 32 10.48 8.68 9.41
N GLU A 33 11.63 8.70 8.76
CA GLU A 33 12.67 9.68 9.09
C GLU A 33 12.15 11.12 8.91
N ARG A 34 12.73 12.04 9.68
CA ARG A 34 12.33 13.45 9.65
C ARG A 34 12.43 14.02 8.23
N GLY A 35 11.33 14.60 7.73
CA GLY A 35 11.22 15.17 6.39
C GLY A 35 10.76 14.19 5.31
N PHE A 36 10.88 12.87 5.53
CA PHE A 36 10.35 11.88 4.59
C PHE A 36 8.82 11.87 4.57
N GLY A 37 8.16 12.19 5.68
CA GLY A 37 6.70 12.34 5.71
C GLY A 37 6.21 13.39 4.70
N THR A 38 6.90 14.53 4.62
CA THR A 38 6.58 15.60 3.64
C THR A 38 6.83 15.16 2.22
N THR A 39 7.99 14.55 1.98
CA THR A 39 8.41 14.12 0.65
C THR A 39 7.45 13.09 0.06
N ILE A 40 7.15 12.04 0.84
CA ILE A 40 6.25 10.96 0.42
C ILE A 40 4.80 11.45 0.33
N GLY A 41 4.33 12.23 1.31
CA GLY A 41 2.97 12.77 1.31
C GLY A 41 2.68 13.67 0.10
N ASN A 42 3.59 14.59 -0.21
CA ASN A 42 3.44 15.46 -1.38
C ASN A 42 3.53 14.69 -2.70
N ALA A 43 4.45 13.73 -2.82
CA ALA A 43 4.58 12.89 -4.01
C ALA A 43 3.30 12.08 -4.28
N LEU A 44 2.77 11.39 -3.25
CA LEU A 44 1.53 10.63 -3.34
C LEU A 44 0.35 11.53 -3.70
N ARG A 45 0.21 12.69 -3.04
CA ARG A 45 -0.86 13.64 -3.35
C ARG A 45 -0.85 14.09 -4.81
N ARG A 46 0.33 14.40 -5.36
CA ARG A 46 0.47 14.81 -6.76
C ARG A 46 0.05 13.70 -7.73
N VAL A 47 0.48 12.47 -7.47
CA VAL A 47 0.17 11.33 -8.34
C VAL A 47 -1.31 10.96 -8.26
N LEU A 48 -1.88 10.92 -7.06
CA LEU A 48 -3.30 10.63 -6.83
C LEU A 48 -4.23 11.57 -7.61
N LEU A 49 -3.92 12.87 -7.63
CA LEU A 49 -4.75 13.89 -8.30
C LEU A 49 -4.55 13.99 -9.82
N SER A 50 -3.48 13.41 -10.37
CA SER A 50 -3.10 13.66 -11.78
C SER A 50 -3.06 12.41 -12.65
N SER A 51 -2.65 11.28 -12.08
CA SER A 51 -2.16 10.13 -12.87
C SER A 51 -2.98 8.87 -12.69
N ILE A 52 -3.95 8.87 -11.76
CA ILE A 52 -4.90 7.76 -11.62
C ILE A 52 -5.85 7.80 -12.82
N GLU A 53 -6.03 6.63 -13.41
CA GLU A 53 -6.85 6.44 -14.60
C GLU A 53 -8.34 6.41 -14.24
N GLY A 54 -9.14 7.06 -15.09
CA GLY A 54 -10.59 7.12 -14.92
C GLY A 54 -11.33 7.34 -16.23
N ALA A 55 -12.62 7.04 -16.21
CA ALA A 55 -13.51 7.20 -17.36
C ALA A 55 -14.16 8.59 -17.33
N ALA A 56 -14.26 9.23 -18.50
CA ALA A 56 -15.00 10.47 -18.66
C ALA A 56 -15.64 10.57 -20.05
N ILE A 57 -16.66 11.41 -20.17
CA ILE A 57 -17.28 11.76 -21.44
C ILE A 57 -16.35 12.72 -22.19
N THR A 58 -16.04 12.40 -23.44
CA THR A 58 -15.08 13.12 -24.30
C THR A 58 -15.77 13.92 -25.40
N ALA A 59 -16.92 13.44 -25.87
CA ALA A 59 -17.72 14.11 -26.88
C ALA A 59 -19.20 13.80 -26.68
N VAL A 60 -20.05 14.75 -27.07
CA VAL A 60 -21.50 14.65 -26.95
C VAL A 60 -22.13 15.08 -28.27
N LYS A 61 -23.13 14.34 -28.74
CA LYS A 61 -23.96 14.69 -29.88
C LYS A 61 -25.40 14.73 -29.42
N ILE A 62 -26.03 15.90 -29.56
CA ILE A 62 -27.42 16.13 -29.18
C ILE A 62 -28.22 16.32 -30.47
N GLU A 63 -29.35 15.62 -30.61
CA GLU A 63 -30.20 15.76 -31.80
C GLU A 63 -30.74 17.20 -31.93
N GLY A 64 -30.63 17.76 -33.14
CA GLY A 64 -31.09 19.13 -33.41
C GLY A 64 -30.13 20.25 -32.96
N VAL A 65 -29.00 19.89 -32.35
CA VAL A 65 -28.00 20.83 -31.83
C VAL A 65 -26.72 20.74 -32.66
N LEU A 66 -26.25 21.90 -33.15
CA LEU A 66 -25.02 21.99 -33.94
C LEU A 66 -23.82 22.50 -33.14
N HIS A 67 -24.05 23.20 -32.03
CA HIS A 67 -23.01 23.81 -31.18
C HIS A 67 -23.49 23.92 -29.74
N GLU A 68 -22.58 24.05 -28.76
CA GLU A 68 -22.91 24.04 -27.33
C GLU A 68 -23.85 25.17 -26.84
N PHE A 69 -23.95 26.26 -27.58
CA PHE A 69 -24.76 27.44 -27.21
C PHE A 69 -26.20 27.43 -27.75
N SER A 70 -26.67 26.33 -28.32
CA SER A 70 -28.04 26.26 -28.86
C SER A 70 -29.02 25.78 -27.80
N SER A 71 -30.21 26.37 -27.79
CA SER A 71 -31.36 25.85 -27.06
C SER A 71 -31.92 24.60 -27.74
N ILE A 72 -32.47 23.69 -26.94
CA ILE A 72 -33.06 22.43 -27.41
C ILE A 72 -34.59 22.57 -27.36
N PRO A 73 -35.29 22.56 -28.51
CA PRO A 73 -36.75 22.67 -28.53
C PRO A 73 -37.41 21.56 -27.71
N GLY A 74 -38.29 21.94 -26.77
CA GLY A 74 -39.02 20.99 -25.94
C GLY A 74 -38.25 20.47 -24.71
N VAL A 75 -37.09 21.04 -24.40
CA VAL A 75 -36.32 20.78 -23.17
C VAL A 75 -36.19 22.09 -22.39
N VAL A 76 -36.19 22.01 -21.06
CA VAL A 76 -36.12 23.21 -20.19
C VAL A 76 -34.71 23.80 -20.18
N GLU A 77 -33.69 22.95 -20.22
CA GLU A 77 -32.27 23.31 -20.23
C GLU A 77 -31.70 23.57 -21.63
N ASP A 78 -30.67 24.42 -21.70
CA ASP A 78 -29.89 24.62 -22.91
C ASP A 78 -28.80 23.53 -23.07
N ALA A 79 -28.23 23.40 -24.28
CA ALA A 79 -27.20 22.40 -24.54
C ALA A 79 -25.96 22.55 -23.62
N THR A 80 -25.62 23.78 -23.22
CA THR A 80 -24.51 24.04 -22.28
C THR A 80 -24.78 23.43 -20.90
N ASP A 81 -25.99 23.62 -20.36
CA ASP A 81 -26.37 23.10 -19.04
C ASP A 81 -26.37 21.57 -19.04
N ILE A 82 -26.91 20.97 -20.09
CA ILE A 82 -26.87 19.51 -20.27
C ILE A 82 -25.42 19.03 -20.32
N ILE A 83 -24.55 19.64 -21.11
CA ILE A 83 -23.12 19.27 -21.18
C ILE A 83 -22.45 19.36 -19.80
N LEU A 84 -22.72 20.42 -19.02
CA LEU A 84 -22.20 20.59 -17.66
C LEU A 84 -22.70 19.51 -16.70
N ASN A 85 -23.97 19.13 -16.80
CA ASN A 85 -24.56 18.07 -16.00
C ASN A 85 -23.98 16.70 -16.35
N LEU A 86 -23.82 16.40 -17.65
CA LEU A 86 -23.22 15.16 -18.13
C LEU A 86 -21.78 14.96 -17.62
N LYS A 87 -20.99 16.03 -17.55
CA LYS A 87 -19.61 15.99 -17.01
C LYS A 87 -19.53 15.61 -15.53
N GLN A 88 -20.60 15.78 -14.76
CA GLN A 88 -20.61 15.44 -13.33
C GLN A 88 -20.80 13.94 -13.09
N ILE A 89 -21.28 13.20 -14.10
CA ILE A 89 -21.63 11.78 -13.97
C ILE A 89 -20.38 10.94 -13.68
N PRO A 90 -20.31 10.23 -12.53
CA PRO A 90 -19.23 9.33 -12.22
C PRO A 90 -19.42 8.02 -13.00
N LEU A 91 -18.51 7.77 -13.93
CA LEU A 91 -18.50 6.62 -14.83
C LEU A 91 -17.33 5.72 -14.51
N LYS A 92 -17.51 4.43 -14.76
CA LYS A 92 -16.45 3.43 -14.77
C LYS A 92 -16.55 2.63 -16.06
N LEU A 93 -15.44 2.52 -16.77
CA LEU A 93 -15.35 1.77 -18.03
C LEU A 93 -14.44 0.56 -17.82
N HIS A 94 -15.02 -0.62 -17.94
CA HIS A 94 -14.35 -1.91 -17.95
C HIS A 94 -13.84 -2.19 -19.36
N GLY A 95 -12.52 -2.25 -19.51
CA GLY A 95 -11.86 -2.52 -20.79
C GLY A 95 -11.16 -1.29 -21.38
N GLU A 96 -10.63 -1.48 -22.57
CA GLU A 96 -9.85 -0.48 -23.29
C GLU A 96 -10.63 0.06 -24.48
N GLY A 97 -10.30 1.30 -24.87
CA GLY A 97 -10.88 1.95 -26.03
C GLY A 97 -12.03 2.88 -25.70
N ARG A 98 -12.75 3.27 -26.76
CA ARG A 98 -13.83 4.25 -26.73
C ARG A 98 -15.16 3.53 -26.86
N LYS A 99 -16.14 3.97 -26.08
CA LYS A 99 -17.50 3.42 -26.12
C LYS A 99 -18.52 4.52 -26.24
N THR A 100 -19.67 4.18 -26.80
CA THR A 100 -20.77 5.12 -26.99
C THR A 100 -21.95 4.70 -26.11
N ILE A 101 -22.54 5.65 -25.40
CA ILE A 101 -23.74 5.49 -24.57
C ILE A 101 -24.82 6.45 -25.07
N TYR A 102 -26.07 6.12 -24.80
CA TYR A 102 -27.21 6.85 -25.34
C TYR A 102 -28.17 7.26 -24.23
N LEU A 103 -28.78 8.43 -24.37
CA LEU A 103 -29.92 8.84 -23.56
C LEU A 103 -31.08 9.15 -24.52
N LYS A 104 -32.20 8.45 -24.36
CA LYS A 104 -33.41 8.66 -25.15
C LYS A 104 -34.56 9.09 -24.26
N GLY A 105 -34.97 10.34 -24.42
CA GLY A 105 -36.08 10.93 -23.69
C GLY A 105 -37.23 11.32 -24.60
N THR A 106 -38.25 10.47 -24.68
CA THR A 106 -39.45 10.69 -25.52
C THR A 106 -40.68 11.06 -24.70
N HIS A 107 -40.61 10.92 -23.37
CA HIS A 107 -41.74 11.19 -22.49
C HIS A 107 -41.50 12.46 -21.69
N PRO A 108 -42.55 13.26 -21.40
CA PRO A 108 -42.40 14.42 -20.55
C PRO A 108 -41.97 14.00 -19.14
N GLY A 109 -40.96 14.66 -18.59
CA GLY A 109 -40.42 14.33 -17.27
C GLY A 109 -38.95 14.68 -17.08
N VAL A 110 -38.49 14.43 -15.85
CA VAL A 110 -37.08 14.61 -15.45
C VAL A 110 -36.27 13.41 -15.89
N TYR A 111 -35.15 13.67 -16.57
CA TYR A 111 -34.17 12.66 -16.94
C TYR A 111 -32.94 12.75 -16.05
N THR A 112 -32.54 11.60 -15.51
CA THR A 112 -31.35 11.46 -14.69
C THR A 112 -30.32 10.54 -15.37
N SER A 113 -29.11 10.50 -14.82
CA SER A 113 -28.06 9.55 -15.17
C SER A 113 -28.51 8.08 -15.14
N GLY A 114 -29.55 7.73 -14.37
CA GLY A 114 -30.15 6.40 -14.36
C GLY A 114 -30.91 6.04 -15.64
N ASN A 115 -31.26 7.01 -16.50
CA ASN A 115 -31.95 6.79 -17.77
C ASN A 115 -31.01 6.54 -18.95
N ILE A 116 -29.69 6.59 -18.74
CA ILE A 116 -28.70 6.36 -19.79
C ILE A 116 -28.66 4.87 -20.15
N GLU A 117 -28.81 4.56 -21.42
CA GLU A 117 -28.59 3.25 -22.02
C GLU A 117 -27.08 3.03 -22.21
N HIS A 118 -26.56 1.95 -21.62
CA HIS A 118 -25.14 1.62 -21.67
C HIS A 118 -24.91 0.10 -21.79
N ASP A 119 -23.75 -0.27 -22.30
CA ASP A 119 -23.30 -1.67 -22.37
C ASP A 119 -22.86 -2.18 -21.00
N ALA A 120 -22.68 -3.50 -20.87
CA ALA A 120 -22.17 -4.15 -19.67
C ALA A 120 -20.75 -3.69 -19.25
N ASP A 121 -19.98 -3.13 -20.19
CA ASP A 121 -18.64 -2.62 -19.94
C ASP A 121 -18.64 -1.23 -19.30
N ILE A 122 -19.78 -0.55 -19.23
CA ILE A 122 -19.89 0.76 -18.59
C ILE A 122 -20.75 0.61 -17.34
N GLU A 123 -20.30 1.22 -16.25
CA GLU A 123 -21.03 1.31 -15.00
C GLU A 123 -21.22 2.79 -14.63
N ILE A 124 -22.48 3.17 -14.41
CA ILE A 124 -22.87 4.48 -13.90
C ILE A 124 -23.00 4.36 -12.38
N LEU A 125 -22.06 4.99 -11.67
CA LEU A 125 -21.91 4.82 -10.22
C LEU A 125 -22.98 5.58 -9.43
N ASP A 126 -23.41 6.73 -9.94
CA ASP A 126 -24.50 7.54 -9.39
C ASP A 126 -25.58 7.73 -10.45
N LYS A 127 -26.77 7.18 -10.18
CA LYS A 127 -27.95 7.20 -11.07
C LYS A 127 -28.92 8.36 -10.76
N THR A 128 -28.58 9.21 -9.79
CA THR A 128 -29.46 10.28 -9.30
C THR A 128 -29.16 11.65 -9.90
N ILE A 129 -28.02 11.80 -10.60
CA ILE A 129 -27.59 13.07 -11.18
C ILE A 129 -28.59 13.54 -12.22
N TYR A 130 -29.09 14.76 -12.03
CA TYR A 130 -29.99 15.46 -12.93
C TYR A 130 -29.29 15.79 -14.25
N ILE A 131 -29.94 15.49 -15.38
CA ILE A 131 -29.43 15.86 -16.72
C ILE A 131 -30.26 17.01 -17.29
N GLY A 132 -31.59 16.85 -17.29
CA GLY A 132 -32.53 17.84 -17.82
C GLY A 132 -33.98 17.38 -17.73
N THR A 133 -34.91 18.26 -18.09
CA THR A 133 -36.36 18.02 -18.08
C THR A 133 -36.94 18.21 -19.47
N VAL A 134 -37.66 17.20 -19.96
CA VAL A 134 -38.36 17.23 -21.25
C VAL A 134 -39.81 17.68 -21.04
N SER A 135 -40.23 18.68 -21.81
CA SER A 135 -41.60 19.22 -21.82
C SER A 135 -42.55 18.34 -22.66
N GLU A 136 -43.87 18.57 -22.54
CA GLU A 136 -44.86 17.85 -23.36
C GLU A 136 -44.61 18.05 -24.86
N GLY A 137 -44.45 16.94 -25.59
CA GLY A 137 -44.16 16.94 -27.03
C GLY A 137 -42.69 17.17 -27.40
N GLY A 138 -41.81 17.35 -26.41
CA GLY A 138 -40.36 17.43 -26.61
C GLY A 138 -39.71 16.05 -26.71
N SER A 139 -38.51 16.01 -27.32
CA SER A 139 -37.67 14.81 -27.35
C SER A 139 -36.21 15.18 -27.11
N LEU A 140 -35.54 14.40 -26.27
CA LEU A 140 -34.12 14.55 -25.98
C LEU A 140 -33.38 13.28 -26.40
N GLN A 141 -32.57 13.35 -27.45
CA GLN A 141 -31.68 12.27 -27.86
C GLN A 141 -30.24 12.74 -27.74
N ILE A 142 -29.46 12.03 -26.90
CA ILE A 142 -28.05 12.32 -26.66
C ILE A 142 -27.24 11.06 -26.92
N GLU A 143 -26.20 11.19 -27.72
CA GLU A 143 -25.17 10.19 -27.94
C GLU A 143 -23.88 10.72 -27.29
N MET A 144 -23.27 9.95 -26.39
CA MET A 144 -22.06 10.38 -25.65
C MET A 144 -20.95 9.37 -25.84
N ARG A 145 -19.73 9.87 -26.04
CA ARG A 145 -18.52 9.05 -26.16
C ARG A 145 -17.74 9.04 -24.86
N VAL A 146 -17.54 7.85 -24.29
CA VAL A 146 -16.81 7.64 -23.05
C VAL A 146 -15.45 7.00 -23.36
N GLN A 147 -14.41 7.47 -22.69
CA GLN A 147 -13.06 6.94 -22.81
C GLN A 147 -12.34 6.92 -21.46
N ASN A 148 -11.47 5.93 -21.26
CA ASN A 148 -10.48 5.93 -20.18
C ASN A 148 -9.30 6.86 -20.52
N GLY A 149 -8.86 7.61 -19.52
CA GLY A 149 -7.78 8.58 -19.68
C GLY A 149 -7.16 8.94 -18.33
N ARG A 150 -6.30 9.96 -18.33
CA ARG A 150 -5.62 10.44 -17.11
C ARG A 150 -5.66 11.96 -17.05
N GLY A 151 -5.89 12.47 -15.84
CA GLY A 151 -5.88 13.91 -15.58
C GLY A 151 -6.97 14.65 -16.37
N TYR A 152 -6.61 15.81 -16.89
CA TYR A 152 -7.50 16.69 -17.63
C TYR A 152 -7.11 16.72 -19.11
N VAL A 153 -8.11 16.59 -19.99
CA VAL A 153 -7.95 16.73 -21.43
C VAL A 153 -8.91 17.81 -21.92
N SER A 154 -8.38 18.79 -22.65
CA SER A 154 -9.17 19.88 -23.22
C SER A 154 -10.03 19.41 -24.40
N ALA A 155 -11.11 20.11 -24.68
CA ALA A 155 -12.01 19.81 -25.80
C ALA A 155 -11.25 19.70 -27.15
N ASP A 156 -10.30 20.61 -27.42
CA ASP A 156 -9.49 20.58 -28.65
C ASP A 156 -8.70 19.27 -28.84
N ARG A 157 -8.28 18.64 -27.73
CA ARG A 157 -7.54 17.36 -27.77
C ARG A 157 -8.47 16.15 -27.88
N ASN A 158 -9.73 16.32 -27.51
CA ASN A 158 -10.77 15.31 -27.72
C ASN A 158 -11.37 15.40 -29.12
N PHE A 159 -10.98 16.38 -29.94
CA PHE A 159 -11.36 16.47 -31.34
C PHE A 159 -10.57 15.45 -32.17
N ASP A 160 -11.14 14.25 -32.30
CA ASP A 160 -10.68 13.21 -33.20
C ASP A 160 -11.23 13.39 -34.63
N GLU A 161 -10.45 12.99 -35.62
CA GLU A 161 -10.88 12.94 -37.03
C GLU A 161 -12.05 11.95 -37.26
N ASP A 162 -12.22 10.97 -36.37
CA ASP A 162 -13.32 10.00 -36.39
C ASP A 162 -14.66 10.56 -35.88
N LEU A 163 -14.70 11.79 -35.36
CA LEU A 163 -15.95 12.38 -34.88
C LEU A 163 -16.83 12.74 -36.07
N GLY A 164 -17.96 12.04 -36.18
CA GLY A 164 -18.97 12.35 -37.18
C GLY A 164 -19.51 13.78 -37.03
N ILE A 165 -20.16 14.26 -38.09
CA ILE A 165 -20.80 15.58 -38.10
C ILE A 165 -21.84 15.66 -36.96
N GLY A 166 -21.82 16.75 -36.21
CA GLY A 166 -22.75 17.03 -35.10
C GLY A 166 -22.26 16.61 -33.71
N TYR A 167 -21.05 16.05 -33.60
CA TYR A 167 -20.40 15.86 -32.31
C TYR A 167 -19.77 17.16 -31.81
N ILE A 168 -20.05 17.47 -30.55
CA ILE A 168 -19.43 18.56 -29.79
C ILE A 168 -18.38 17.94 -28.86
N PRO A 169 -17.08 18.19 -29.10
CA PRO A 169 -16.04 17.75 -28.19
C PRO A 169 -16.18 18.52 -26.86
N VAL A 170 -16.00 17.81 -25.76
CA VAL A 170 -16.07 18.40 -24.42
C VAL A 170 -14.76 18.14 -23.70
N ASP A 171 -14.31 19.07 -22.86
CA ASP A 171 -13.21 18.79 -21.96
C ASP A 171 -13.60 17.69 -20.96
N SER A 172 -12.65 16.80 -20.70
CA SER A 172 -12.87 15.58 -19.94
C SER A 172 -11.94 15.50 -18.74
N VAL A 173 -12.53 15.24 -17.56
CA VAL A 173 -11.81 15.05 -16.31
C VAL A 173 -11.77 13.56 -15.99
N HIS A 174 -10.65 12.91 -16.30
CA HIS A 174 -10.44 11.48 -16.09
C HIS A 174 -9.90 11.14 -14.70
N SER A 175 -9.94 12.06 -13.74
CA SER A 175 -9.46 11.81 -12.38
C SER A 175 -10.59 11.28 -11.48
N PRO A 176 -10.51 10.01 -11.02
CA PRO A 176 -11.50 9.48 -10.09
C PRO A 176 -11.28 9.98 -8.65
N VAL A 177 -10.08 10.47 -8.34
CA VAL A 177 -9.76 11.09 -7.04
C VAL A 177 -10.17 12.56 -7.08
N ARG A 178 -11.08 12.94 -6.17
CA ARG A 178 -11.63 14.30 -6.07
C ARG A 178 -10.83 15.19 -5.13
N LYS A 179 -10.36 14.62 -4.02
CA LYS A 179 -9.64 15.35 -2.98
C LYS A 179 -8.61 14.46 -2.31
N VAL A 180 -7.46 15.04 -1.98
CA VAL A 180 -6.43 14.42 -1.17
C VAL A 180 -5.86 15.43 -0.20
N ASN A 181 -5.89 15.08 1.08
CA ASN A 181 -5.20 15.80 2.14
C ASN A 181 -4.10 14.92 2.71
N TYR A 182 -3.06 15.53 3.25
CA TYR A 182 -2.10 14.83 4.09
C TYR A 182 -1.67 15.73 5.24
N TYR A 183 -1.34 15.10 6.36
CA TYR A 183 -0.82 15.75 7.54
C TYR A 183 0.35 14.96 8.11
N ILE A 184 1.24 15.67 8.77
CA ILE A 184 2.46 15.12 9.34
C ILE A 184 2.43 15.43 10.83
N GLU A 185 2.58 14.40 11.63
CA GLU A 185 2.62 14.48 13.08
C GLU A 185 3.95 13.90 13.58
N ALA A 186 4.42 14.31 14.76
CA ALA A 186 5.58 13.69 15.37
C ALA A 186 5.23 12.27 15.86
N ALA A 187 6.03 11.28 15.46
CA ALA A 187 5.98 9.91 15.95
C ALA A 187 7.09 9.65 16.97
N ARG A 188 6.73 8.92 18.03
CA ARG A 188 7.69 8.37 18.98
C ARG A 188 7.91 6.89 18.70
N LEU A 189 9.18 6.50 18.59
CA LEU A 189 9.60 5.10 18.50
C LEU A 189 10.55 4.80 19.66
N GLY A 190 10.06 4.10 20.68
CA GLY A 190 10.81 3.80 21.89
C GLY A 190 11.18 5.08 22.68
N GLN A 191 12.48 5.40 22.75
CA GLN A 191 12.99 6.59 23.44
C GLN A 191 13.17 7.80 22.50
N VAL A 192 13.11 7.61 21.19
CA VAL A 192 13.39 8.63 20.18
C VAL A 192 12.07 9.22 19.66
N THR A 193 11.96 10.55 19.59
CA THR A 193 10.69 11.29 19.35
C THR A 193 10.69 12.13 18.08
N ASP A 194 11.71 12.05 17.23
CA ASP A 194 11.91 12.92 16.06
C ASP A 194 11.51 12.29 14.73
N TYR A 195 10.77 11.17 14.74
CA TYR A 195 10.22 10.56 13.54
C TYR A 195 8.95 11.26 13.08
N ASP A 196 8.63 11.12 11.79
CA ASP A 196 7.38 11.59 11.20
C ASP A 196 6.35 10.45 11.14
N LYS A 197 5.10 10.77 11.46
CA LYS A 197 3.90 10.01 11.11
C LYS A 197 3.20 10.75 9.98
N LEU A 198 3.09 10.09 8.84
CA LEU A 198 2.33 10.60 7.71
C LEU A 198 0.93 10.00 7.75
N THR A 199 -0.08 10.86 7.68
CA THR A 199 -1.45 10.44 7.47
C THR A 199 -2.02 11.11 6.23
N ILE A 200 -2.71 10.34 5.40
CA ILE A 200 -3.26 10.75 4.10
C ILE A 200 -4.75 10.44 4.09
N GLU A 201 -5.55 11.41 3.68
CA GLU A 201 -6.99 11.29 3.47
C GLU A 201 -7.29 11.36 1.99
N ILE A 202 -8.09 10.42 1.49
CA ILE A 202 -8.40 10.29 0.06
C ILE A 202 -9.91 10.23 -0.11
N TRP A 203 -10.45 11.08 -1.00
CA TRP A 203 -11.84 11.05 -1.46
C TRP A 203 -11.88 10.68 -2.95
N THR A 204 -12.60 9.62 -3.28
CA THR A 204 -12.82 9.15 -4.66
C THR A 204 -14.30 9.26 -5.04
N ASN A 205 -14.58 9.20 -6.33
CA ASN A 205 -15.95 9.15 -6.87
C ASN A 205 -16.55 7.73 -6.89
N GLY A 206 -15.90 6.74 -6.27
CA GLY A 206 -16.31 5.34 -6.28
C GLY A 206 -15.85 4.50 -7.48
N SER A 207 -15.27 5.12 -8.53
CA SER A 207 -14.74 4.36 -9.68
C SER A 207 -13.54 3.50 -9.31
N ILE A 208 -12.77 3.95 -8.32
CA ILE A 208 -11.66 3.23 -7.70
C ILE A 208 -11.72 3.41 -6.19
N GLY A 209 -11.43 2.34 -5.45
CA GLY A 209 -11.33 2.39 -4.01
C GLY A 209 -10.15 3.26 -3.56
N PRO A 210 -10.27 3.98 -2.43
CA PRO A 210 -9.18 4.78 -1.87
C PRO A 210 -7.88 3.97 -1.66
N GLN A 211 -7.99 2.73 -1.18
CA GLN A 211 -6.85 1.84 -0.94
C GLN A 211 -6.13 1.46 -2.24
N ASP A 212 -6.89 1.08 -3.26
CA ASP A 212 -6.35 0.71 -4.56
C ASP A 212 -5.70 1.92 -5.25
N SER A 213 -6.33 3.09 -5.16
CA SER A 213 -5.79 4.33 -5.70
C SER A 213 -4.44 4.70 -5.07
N LEU A 214 -4.29 4.51 -3.75
CA LEU A 214 -3.04 4.73 -3.04
C LEU A 214 -1.96 3.73 -3.46
N GLY A 215 -2.32 2.46 -3.62
CA GLY A 215 -1.42 1.41 -4.11
C GLY A 215 -0.91 1.68 -5.53
N LEU A 216 -1.80 2.07 -6.45
CA LEU A 216 -1.45 2.46 -7.81
C LEU A 216 -0.54 3.69 -7.83
N ALA A 217 -0.84 4.71 -7.00
CA ALA A 217 -0.01 5.90 -6.89
C ALA A 217 1.41 5.57 -6.41
N ALA A 218 1.54 4.75 -5.36
CA ALA A 218 2.82 4.32 -4.83
C ALA A 218 3.63 3.51 -5.86
N LYS A 219 2.97 2.61 -6.59
CA LYS A 219 3.59 1.84 -7.69
C LYS A 219 4.12 2.77 -8.77
N LEU A 220 3.31 3.74 -9.22
CA LEU A 220 3.72 4.67 -10.27
C LEU A 220 4.96 5.48 -9.86
N ILE A 221 5.02 5.94 -8.60
CA ILE A 221 6.20 6.64 -8.07
C ILE A 221 7.42 5.73 -8.09
N LYS A 222 7.30 4.49 -7.59
CA LYS A 222 8.38 3.51 -7.58
C LYS A 222 8.94 3.29 -8.99
N ASP A 223 8.06 3.05 -9.95
CA ASP A 223 8.43 2.78 -11.35
C ASP A 223 9.17 3.98 -11.98
N HIS A 224 8.74 5.22 -11.68
CA HIS A 224 9.45 6.43 -12.11
C HIS A 224 10.81 6.63 -11.42
N MET A 225 10.97 6.14 -10.19
CA MET A 225 12.24 6.25 -9.46
C MET A 225 13.24 5.19 -9.90
N GLN A 226 12.79 4.10 -10.52
CA GLN A 226 13.65 2.96 -10.88
C GLN A 226 14.79 3.34 -11.84
N ILE A 227 14.56 4.28 -12.76
CA ILE A 227 15.60 4.76 -13.69
C ILE A 227 16.78 5.47 -12.99
N PHE A 228 16.55 6.02 -11.79
CA PHE A 228 17.60 6.69 -11.01
C PHE A 228 18.43 5.72 -10.17
N ILE A 229 18.01 4.45 -10.06
CA ILE A 229 18.73 3.40 -9.35
C ILE A 229 19.77 2.79 -10.31
N GLN A 230 20.99 3.32 -10.27
CA GLN A 230 22.07 2.96 -11.22
C GLN A 230 23.00 1.85 -10.73
N PHE A 231 22.68 1.19 -9.61
CA PHE A 231 23.47 0.12 -9.03
C PHE A 231 22.65 -1.16 -8.92
N GLU A 232 23.28 -2.32 -9.09
CA GLU A 232 22.64 -3.62 -8.87
C GLU A 232 22.22 -3.73 -7.41
N GLU A 233 20.91 -3.73 -7.18
CA GLU A 233 20.31 -4.01 -5.89
C GLU A 233 20.60 -5.48 -5.54
N LYS A 234 21.65 -5.73 -4.75
CA LYS A 234 21.80 -7.02 -4.08
C LYS A 234 20.65 -7.11 -3.08
N PRO A 235 19.84 -8.20 -3.07
CA PRO A 235 18.77 -8.34 -2.10
C PRO A 235 19.39 -8.21 -0.70
N GLU A 236 18.94 -7.21 0.06
CA GLU A 236 19.38 -7.07 1.44
C GLU A 236 18.95 -8.35 2.18
N PRO A 237 19.85 -9.00 2.94
CA PRO A 237 19.44 -10.13 3.76
C PRO A 237 18.35 -9.64 4.71
N VAL A 238 17.22 -10.33 4.71
CA VAL A 238 16.11 -10.04 5.62
C VAL A 238 16.67 -10.09 7.04
N GLU A 239 16.74 -8.94 7.71
CA GLU A 239 17.08 -8.90 9.14
C GLU A 239 15.93 -9.59 9.88
N GLU A 240 16.12 -10.86 10.23
CA GLU A 240 15.22 -11.58 11.12
C GLU A 240 15.07 -10.78 12.42
N PRO A 241 13.83 -10.51 12.88
CA PRO A 241 13.60 -9.84 14.15
C PRO A 241 14.37 -10.55 15.27
N ALA A 242 15.11 -9.79 16.08
CA ALA A 242 15.86 -10.33 17.22
C ALA A 242 14.98 -11.14 18.19
N GLU A 243 13.67 -10.86 18.25
CA GLU A 243 12.69 -11.61 19.05
C GLU A 243 12.58 -13.09 18.63
N ILE A 244 12.64 -13.42 17.33
CA ILE A 244 12.58 -14.82 16.86
C ILE A 244 13.84 -15.59 17.27
N ARG A 245 15.00 -14.91 17.30
CA ARG A 245 16.25 -15.50 17.79
C ARG A 245 16.18 -15.83 19.28
N HIS A 246 15.49 -15.04 20.09
CA HIS A 246 15.38 -15.31 21.53
C HIS A 246 14.52 -16.54 21.82
N ASP A 247 13.41 -16.74 21.12
CA ASP A 247 12.53 -17.90 21.32
C ASP A 247 13.18 -19.21 20.88
N ALA A 248 13.89 -19.22 19.73
CA ALA A 248 14.63 -20.39 19.27
C ALA A 248 15.74 -20.78 20.26
N VAL A 249 16.48 -19.81 20.79
CA VAL A 249 17.55 -20.06 21.79
C VAL A 249 16.97 -20.62 23.09
N ILE A 250 15.82 -20.15 23.54
CA ILE A 250 15.13 -20.67 24.74
C ILE A 250 14.67 -22.13 24.51
N GLU A 251 14.18 -22.46 23.31
CA GLU A 251 13.81 -23.84 22.97
C GLU A 251 15.02 -24.77 23.01
N HIS A 252 16.18 -24.32 22.49
CA HIS A 252 17.42 -25.10 22.54
C HIS A 252 17.95 -25.34 23.95
N LEU A 253 17.79 -24.38 24.88
CA LEU A 253 18.28 -24.53 26.26
C LEU A 253 17.52 -25.61 27.05
N ASN A 254 16.26 -25.86 26.71
CA ASN A 254 15.41 -26.86 27.38
C ASN A 254 15.57 -28.29 26.84
N LYS A 255 16.31 -28.48 25.73
CA LYS A 255 16.55 -29.80 25.14
C LYS A 255 17.50 -30.64 25.98
N SER A 256 17.33 -31.96 25.93
CA SER A 256 18.22 -32.91 26.60
C SER A 256 19.58 -32.93 25.89
N VAL A 257 20.65 -33.15 26.65
CA VAL A 257 21.99 -33.41 26.11
C VAL A 257 22.00 -34.68 25.25
N ASP A 258 21.03 -35.59 25.41
CA ASP A 258 20.86 -36.79 24.59
C ASP A 258 20.54 -36.48 23.12
N GLU A 259 19.96 -35.31 22.85
CA GLU A 259 19.61 -34.87 21.49
C GLU A 259 20.80 -34.26 20.73
N LEU A 260 21.90 -34.02 21.43
CA LEU A 260 23.15 -33.61 20.80
C LEU A 260 23.83 -34.84 20.19
N GLU A 261 24.15 -34.78 18.90
CA GLU A 261 24.90 -35.83 18.17
C GLU A 261 26.38 -35.89 18.60
N LEU A 262 26.61 -36.16 19.88
CA LEU A 262 27.94 -36.19 20.50
C LEU A 262 28.59 -37.56 20.35
N SER A 263 29.92 -37.57 20.33
CA SER A 263 30.66 -38.82 20.50
C SER A 263 30.32 -39.51 21.82
N VAL A 264 30.37 -40.86 21.80
CA VAL A 264 30.11 -41.72 22.97
C VAL A 264 30.96 -41.33 24.19
N ARG A 265 32.15 -40.76 23.97
CA ARG A 265 33.02 -40.25 25.04
C ARG A 265 32.47 -38.97 25.67
N SER A 266 32.14 -37.98 24.84
CA SER A 266 31.61 -36.68 25.28
C SER A 266 30.27 -36.87 26.02
N TYR A 267 29.41 -37.73 25.49
CA TYR A 267 28.15 -38.13 26.13
C TYR A 267 28.34 -38.73 27.53
N ASN A 268 29.20 -39.75 27.66
CA ASN A 268 29.45 -40.41 28.95
C ASN A 268 30.11 -39.48 29.97
N CYS A 269 30.95 -38.53 29.53
CA CYS A 269 31.52 -37.53 30.42
C CYS A 269 30.47 -36.55 30.94
N LEU A 270 29.55 -36.09 30.10
CA LEU A 270 28.44 -35.20 30.51
C LEU A 270 27.49 -35.89 31.49
N LYS A 271 27.17 -37.17 31.22
CA LYS A 271 26.37 -38.00 32.12
C LYS A 271 27.03 -38.21 33.49
N ASN A 272 28.34 -38.44 33.51
CA ASN A 272 29.12 -38.56 34.76
C ASN A 272 29.23 -37.24 35.54
N ALA A 273 29.16 -36.10 34.85
CA ALA A 273 29.10 -34.77 35.44
C ALA A 273 27.67 -34.37 35.89
N ASN A 274 26.69 -35.27 35.72
CA ASN A 274 25.27 -35.07 36.03
C ASN A 274 24.65 -33.86 35.31
N ILE A 275 25.13 -33.56 34.09
CA ILE A 275 24.60 -32.52 33.21
C ILE A 275 23.56 -33.18 32.29
N ARG A 276 22.30 -32.74 32.38
CA ARG A 276 21.18 -33.39 31.66
C ARG A 276 20.58 -32.52 30.56
N THR A 277 20.64 -31.20 30.71
CA THR A 277 20.08 -30.25 29.74
C THR A 277 21.16 -29.39 29.11
N ILE A 278 20.86 -28.86 27.92
CA ILE A 278 21.76 -27.92 27.23
C ILE A 278 21.92 -26.64 28.07
N GLY A 279 20.87 -26.19 28.75
CA GLY A 279 20.95 -25.06 29.68
C GLY A 279 21.99 -25.25 30.78
N GLU A 280 22.03 -26.42 31.42
CA GLU A 280 23.06 -26.74 32.43
C GLU A 280 24.48 -26.76 31.83
N LEU A 281 24.64 -27.29 30.61
CA LEU A 281 25.92 -27.35 29.92
C LEU A 281 26.50 -25.97 29.63
N VAL A 282 25.66 -25.05 29.13
CA VAL A 282 26.06 -23.70 28.72
C VAL A 282 26.48 -22.84 29.93
N THR A 283 25.97 -23.13 31.14
CA THR A 283 26.39 -22.42 32.37
C THR A 283 27.78 -22.81 32.88
N LYS A 284 28.34 -23.94 32.43
CA LYS A 284 29.67 -24.40 32.85
C LYS A 284 30.77 -23.70 32.08
N THR A 285 31.82 -23.31 32.78
CA THR A 285 33.00 -22.73 32.15
C THR A 285 33.90 -23.80 31.55
N GLU A 286 34.70 -23.45 30.56
CA GLU A 286 35.65 -24.38 29.92
C GLU A 286 36.62 -25.02 30.93
N ALA A 287 37.02 -24.25 31.94
CA ALA A 287 37.91 -24.68 33.00
C ALA A 287 37.24 -25.71 33.94
N GLU A 288 35.93 -25.62 34.15
CA GLU A 288 35.17 -26.61 34.92
C GLU A 288 34.96 -27.90 34.13
N MET A 289 34.70 -27.79 32.83
CA MET A 289 34.56 -28.94 31.95
C MET A 289 35.84 -29.78 31.89
N LEU A 290 37.01 -29.15 31.81
CA LEU A 290 38.31 -29.82 31.83
C LEU A 290 38.67 -30.50 33.16
N LYS A 291 38.01 -30.14 34.27
CA LYS A 291 38.20 -30.80 35.58
C LYS A 291 37.38 -32.08 35.71
N THR A 292 36.42 -32.32 34.82
CA THR A 292 35.59 -33.52 34.88
C THR A 292 36.39 -34.77 34.47
N LYS A 293 36.14 -35.88 35.16
CA LYS A 293 36.92 -37.12 35.00
C LYS A 293 36.79 -37.64 33.55
N ASN A 294 37.94 -37.90 32.92
CA ASN A 294 38.05 -38.39 31.53
C ASN A 294 37.61 -37.40 30.44
N PHE A 295 37.46 -36.10 30.75
CA PHE A 295 37.12 -35.07 29.77
C PHE A 295 38.37 -34.46 29.14
N GLY A 296 38.50 -34.56 27.82
CA GLY A 296 39.69 -34.13 27.08
C GLY A 296 39.45 -32.95 26.15
N ARG A 297 40.54 -32.33 25.67
CA ARG A 297 40.49 -31.19 24.73
C ARG A 297 39.71 -31.48 23.44
N LYS A 298 39.71 -32.73 22.97
CA LYS A 298 38.96 -33.16 21.78
C LYS A 298 37.44 -33.13 22.01
N SER A 299 36.96 -33.56 23.18
CA SER A 299 35.54 -33.49 23.57
C SER A 299 35.09 -32.05 23.83
N LEU A 300 35.98 -31.21 24.36
CA LEU A 300 35.68 -29.78 24.55
C LEU A 300 35.44 -29.07 23.21
N ASN A 301 36.29 -29.32 22.21
CA ASN A 301 36.14 -28.69 20.89
C ASN A 301 34.88 -29.17 20.16
N GLU A 302 34.57 -30.47 20.25
CA GLU A 302 33.34 -31.05 19.70
C GLU A 302 32.08 -30.37 20.27
N ILE A 303 32.04 -30.17 21.60
CA ILE A 303 30.92 -29.46 22.25
C ILE A 303 30.86 -27.99 21.81
N LYS A 304 32.00 -27.31 21.69
CA LYS A 304 32.03 -25.90 21.25
C LYS A 304 31.51 -25.73 19.82
N GLU A 305 31.89 -26.61 18.91
CA GLU A 305 31.44 -26.57 17.51
C GLU A 305 29.92 -26.75 17.41
N ILE A 306 29.37 -27.72 18.16
CA ILE A 306 27.92 -27.97 18.19
C ILE A 306 27.16 -26.81 18.83
N LEU A 307 27.66 -26.28 19.97
CA LEU A 307 27.04 -25.12 20.62
C LEU A 307 27.09 -23.87 19.72
N GLN A 308 28.19 -23.64 19.00
CA GLN A 308 28.29 -22.55 18.03
C GLN A 308 27.29 -22.69 16.88
N GLY A 309 27.05 -23.92 16.40
CA GLY A 309 26.01 -24.20 15.41
C GLY A 309 24.59 -23.85 15.88
N MET A 310 24.36 -23.84 17.20
CA MET A 310 23.10 -23.45 17.85
C MET A 310 23.10 -22.01 18.38
N GLY A 311 24.16 -21.23 18.13
CA GLY A 311 24.29 -19.85 18.64
C GLY A 311 24.56 -19.73 20.15
N LEU A 312 25.00 -20.80 20.80
CA LEU A 312 25.28 -20.91 22.23
C LEU A 312 26.80 -20.96 22.51
N SER A 313 27.22 -20.63 23.74
CA SER A 313 28.63 -20.68 24.16
C SER A 313 28.78 -21.11 25.61
N LEU A 314 29.90 -21.74 25.97
CA LEU A 314 30.17 -22.13 27.35
C LEU A 314 30.41 -20.90 28.24
N GLY A 315 29.91 -20.92 29.47
CA GLY A 315 30.03 -19.85 30.45
C GLY A 315 28.98 -18.73 30.34
N MET A 316 27.85 -18.96 29.67
CA MET A 316 26.76 -17.96 29.68
C MET A 316 26.06 -17.94 31.06
N ARG A 317 25.63 -16.76 31.49
CA ARG A 317 24.77 -16.59 32.68
C ARG A 317 23.32 -16.62 32.24
N LEU A 318 22.51 -17.49 32.85
CA LEU A 318 21.07 -17.56 32.61
C LEU A 318 20.34 -16.85 33.76
N ASP A 319 19.29 -16.07 33.48
CA ASP A 319 18.39 -15.51 34.50
C ASP A 319 17.40 -16.56 35.04
N GLU A 320 16.58 -16.19 36.04
CA GLU A 320 15.54 -17.07 36.63
C GLU A 320 14.49 -17.56 35.61
N HIS A 321 14.49 -17.00 34.39
CA HIS A 321 13.55 -17.34 33.31
C HIS A 321 14.25 -18.00 32.11
N GLY A 322 15.52 -18.43 32.26
CA GLY A 322 16.27 -19.16 31.23
C GLY A 322 16.83 -18.29 30.10
N ARG A 323 16.89 -16.97 30.26
CA ARG A 323 17.42 -16.05 29.24
C ARG A 323 18.92 -15.83 29.44
N PRO A 324 19.73 -15.83 28.37
CA PRO A 324 21.14 -15.44 28.47
C PRO A 324 21.26 -13.97 28.85
N VAL A 325 21.77 -13.70 30.04
CA VAL A 325 22.14 -12.36 30.51
C VAL A 325 23.52 -12.04 29.95
N ALA A 326 23.65 -10.89 29.29
CA ALA A 326 24.95 -10.41 28.84
C ALA A 326 25.94 -10.41 30.03
N PRO A 327 27.18 -10.90 29.86
CA PRO A 327 28.17 -10.77 30.91
C PRO A 327 28.30 -9.29 31.24
N ALA A 328 28.22 -8.93 32.54
CA ALA A 328 28.62 -7.61 32.98
C ALA A 328 30.03 -7.38 32.42
N SER A 329 30.16 -6.36 31.57
CA SER A 329 31.43 -5.92 31.02
C SER A 329 32.43 -5.83 32.17
N ALA A 330 33.46 -6.67 32.13
CA ALA A 330 34.56 -6.60 33.07
C ALA A 330 35.05 -5.16 33.15
N GLU A 331 35.11 -4.67 34.38
CA GLU A 331 35.49 -3.32 34.76
C GLU A 331 36.70 -2.85 33.96
N GLN A 332 36.55 -1.69 33.32
CA GLN A 332 37.68 -0.82 32.99
C GLN A 332 38.40 -0.51 34.30
N THR A 333 39.42 -1.28 34.61
CA THR A 333 40.37 -0.95 35.67
C THR A 333 41.34 0.07 35.09
N VAL A 334 41.44 1.20 35.77
CA VAL A 334 42.36 2.33 35.53
C VAL A 334 43.81 1.86 35.49
#